data_AF-A0A2G2FBW9-F1
#
_entry.id   AF-A0A2G2FBW9-F1
#
_cell.length_a   1.000
_cell.length_b   1.000
_cell.length_c   1.000
_cell.angle_alpha   90.00
_cell.angle_beta   90.00
_cell.angle_gamma   90.00
#
_symmetry.space_group_name_H-M   'P 1'
#
loop_
_entity.id
_entity.type
_entity.pdbx_description
1 polymer ?
#
loop_
_entity_poly.entity_id
_entity_poly.type
_entity_poly.pdbx_seq_one_letter_code
_entity_poly.pdbx_strand_id
1 'polypeptide(L)'
;MSIQERLKMVMKMNNLSAAAFADRVGVQRSSISHIMSGRNKPSLDFIQKTLKSFPRVNGDWLVTGKPVGGNRDEESYQLDTVTKPINTTSSEDIVGSSAKSKIGEQESKQIERIVVFYSDGTYTETTPKD
;
A
#
# COMPACT_ATOMS: atom_id res chain seq x y z
N MET A 1 14.22 -2.69 13.55
CA MET A 1 14.30 -3.86 12.65
C MET A 1 15.01 -3.45 11.36
N SER A 2 16.01 -4.21 10.93
CA SER A 2 16.74 -3.97 9.69
C SER A 2 16.02 -4.58 8.49
N ILE A 3 16.38 -4.18 7.27
CA ILE A 3 15.77 -4.74 6.06
C ILE A 3 16.12 -6.23 5.90
N GLN A 4 17.29 -6.65 6.37
CA GLN A 4 17.71 -8.05 6.37
C GLN A 4 16.81 -8.90 7.28
N GLU A 5 16.48 -8.39 8.47
CA GLU A 5 15.56 -9.06 9.39
C GLU A 5 14.16 -9.20 8.80
N ARG A 6 13.67 -8.14 8.13
CA ARG A 6 12.38 -8.19 7.43
C ARG A 6 12.37 -9.20 6.29
N LEU A 7 13.43 -9.28 5.49
CA LEU A 7 13.55 -10.29 4.44
C LEU A 7 13.60 -11.71 5.03
N LYS A 8 14.31 -11.91 6.15
CA LYS A 8 14.29 -13.19 6.88
C LYS A 8 12.89 -13.55 7.37
N MET A 9 12.11 -12.56 7.82
CA MET A 9 10.71 -12.76 8.20
C MET A 9 9.86 -13.18 7.00
N VAL A 10 10.01 -12.52 5.84
CA VAL A 10 9.33 -12.94 4.60
C VAL A 10 9.68 -14.40 4.25
N MET A 11 10.95 -14.78 4.33
CA MET A 11 11.37 -16.17 4.09
C MET A 11 10.70 -17.14 5.07
N LYS A 12 10.72 -16.82 6.36
CA LYS A 12 10.14 -17.66 7.42
C LYS A 12 8.64 -17.84 7.25
N MET A 13 7.91 -16.76 6.96
CA MET A 13 6.45 -16.80 6.74
C MET A 13 6.05 -17.61 5.50
N ASN A 14 6.95 -17.77 4.54
CA ASN A 14 6.72 -18.57 3.34
C ASN A 14 7.39 -19.96 3.42
N ASN A 15 7.96 -20.34 4.58
CA ASN A 15 8.72 -21.59 4.76
C ASN A 15 9.83 -21.80 3.72
N LEU A 16 10.54 -20.74 3.33
CA LEU A 16 11.59 -20.79 2.32
C LEU A 16 13.00 -20.77 2.93
N SER A 17 13.88 -21.63 2.39
CA SER A 17 15.32 -21.51 2.59
C SER A 17 15.90 -20.34 1.79
N ALA A 18 17.12 -19.90 2.10
CA ALA A 18 17.79 -18.82 1.36
C ALA A 18 17.96 -19.14 -0.13
N ALA A 19 18.25 -20.40 -0.46
CA ALA A 19 18.35 -20.86 -1.84
C ALA A 19 16.99 -20.81 -2.56
N ALA A 20 15.94 -21.36 -1.93
CA ALA A 20 14.60 -21.37 -2.52
C ALA A 20 14.03 -19.94 -2.68
N PHE A 21 14.35 -19.04 -1.75
CA PHE A 21 14.01 -17.63 -1.88
C PHE A 21 14.73 -16.98 -3.07
N ALA A 22 16.03 -17.25 -3.25
CA ALA A 22 16.79 -16.74 -4.39
C ALA A 22 16.20 -17.20 -5.72
N ASP A 23 15.89 -18.50 -5.81
CA ASP A 23 15.30 -19.13 -7.00
C ASP A 23 13.93 -18.51 -7.31
N ARG A 24 13.10 -18.24 -6.29
CA ARG A 24 11.76 -17.64 -6.44
C ARG A 24 11.78 -16.15 -6.80
N VAL A 25 12.78 -15.40 -6.33
CA VAL A 25 12.95 -13.98 -6.69
C VAL A 25 13.65 -13.82 -8.04
N GLY A 26 14.31 -14.87 -8.54
CA GLY A 26 15.05 -14.85 -9.81
C GLY A 26 16.38 -14.10 -9.67
N VAL A 27 17.10 -14.32 -8.56
CA VAL A 27 18.39 -13.69 -8.28
C VAL A 27 19.42 -14.73 -7.86
N GLN A 28 20.71 -14.39 -7.98
CA GLN A 28 21.79 -15.31 -7.66
C GLN A 28 21.81 -15.63 -6.15
N ARG A 29 21.98 -16.91 -5.79
CA ARG A 29 22.02 -17.38 -4.39
C ARG A 29 23.13 -16.71 -3.56
N SER A 30 24.27 -16.42 -4.18
CA SER A 30 25.36 -15.65 -3.56
C SER A 30 24.90 -14.26 -3.14
N SER A 31 24.10 -13.57 -3.97
CA SER A 31 23.54 -12.25 -3.66
C SER A 31 22.69 -12.28 -2.39
N ILE A 32 21.82 -13.28 -2.24
CA ILE A 32 21.01 -13.47 -1.01
C ILE A 32 21.91 -13.63 0.21
N SER A 33 22.97 -14.45 0.14
CA SER A 33 23.87 -14.67 1.29
C SER A 33 24.53 -13.38 1.78
N HIS A 34 24.98 -12.52 0.87
CA HIS A 34 25.58 -11.22 1.21
C HIS A 34 24.55 -10.23 1.80
N ILE A 35 23.30 -10.27 1.30
CA ILE A 35 22.21 -9.46 1.84
C ILE A 35 21.84 -9.95 3.25
N MET A 36 21.67 -11.26 3.44
CA MET A 36 21.25 -11.84 4.74
C MET A 36 22.31 -11.72 5.85
N SER A 37 23.59 -11.61 5.48
CA SER A 37 24.70 -11.35 6.41
C SER A 37 24.87 -9.88 6.76
N GLY A 38 24.17 -8.97 6.08
CA GLY A 38 24.19 -7.54 6.38
C GLY A 38 25.41 -6.78 5.81
N ARG A 39 26.30 -7.45 5.07
CA ARG A 39 27.43 -6.76 4.41
C ARG A 39 26.95 -5.86 3.27
N ASN A 40 25.87 -6.24 2.59
CA ASN A 40 25.33 -5.49 1.46
C ASN A 40 23.89 -5.03 1.72
N LYS A 41 23.57 -3.82 1.26
CA LYS A 41 22.18 -3.36 1.12
C LYS A 41 21.56 -3.98 -0.14
N PRO A 42 20.28 -4.41 -0.09
CA PRO A 42 19.58 -4.85 -1.29
C PRO A 42 19.46 -3.70 -2.31
N SER A 43 19.59 -4.00 -3.60
CA SER A 43 19.35 -3.03 -4.67
C SER A 43 17.86 -2.76 -4.87
N LEU A 44 17.51 -1.66 -5.55
CA LEU A 44 16.12 -1.36 -5.89
C LEU A 44 15.49 -2.47 -6.75
N ASP A 45 16.21 -2.96 -7.76
CA ASP A 45 15.78 -4.09 -8.61
C ASP A 45 15.47 -5.34 -7.78
N PHE A 46 16.32 -5.63 -6.78
CA PHE A 46 16.08 -6.75 -5.86
C PHE A 46 14.78 -6.57 -5.07
N ILE A 47 14.54 -5.36 -4.55
CA ILE A 47 13.30 -5.06 -3.81
C ILE A 47 12.08 -5.18 -4.71
N GLN A 48 12.14 -4.64 -5.93
CA GLN A 48 11.05 -4.75 -6.91
C GLN A 48 10.74 -6.21 -7.27
N LYS A 49 11.76 -7.01 -7.56
CA LYS A 49 11.60 -8.46 -7.81
C LYS A 49 11.02 -9.18 -6.60
N THR A 50 11.48 -8.84 -5.40
CA THR A 50 10.93 -9.41 -4.16
C THR A 50 9.44 -9.10 -4.02
N LEU A 51 9.04 -7.83 -4.18
CA LEU A 51 7.64 -7.43 -4.07
C LEU A 51 6.77 -8.06 -5.17
N LYS A 52 7.32 -8.26 -6.37
CA LYS A 52 6.64 -8.98 -7.45
C LYS A 52 6.44 -10.48 -7.12
N SER A 53 7.46 -11.13 -6.55
CA SER A 53 7.39 -12.56 -6.17
C SER A 53 6.58 -12.82 -4.89
N PHE A 54 6.40 -11.80 -4.05
CA PHE A 54 5.65 -11.87 -2.79
C PHE A 54 4.63 -10.72 -2.67
N PRO A 55 3.49 -10.80 -3.38
CA PRO A 55 2.50 -9.71 -3.45
C PRO A 55 1.83 -9.37 -2.10
N ARG A 56 1.90 -10.28 -1.13
CA ARG A 56 1.38 -10.06 0.23
C ARG A 56 2.31 -9.21 1.11
N VAL A 57 3.55 -8.94 0.65
CA VAL A 57 4.52 -8.13 1.39
C VAL A 57 4.25 -6.66 1.08
N ASN A 58 4.03 -5.86 2.12
CA ASN A 58 3.91 -4.42 1.98
C ASN A 58 5.28 -3.79 1.69
N GLY A 59 5.37 -3.03 0.59
CA GLY A 59 6.62 -2.39 0.15
C GLY A 59 7.10 -1.30 1.09
N ASP A 60 6.19 -0.48 1.63
CA ASP A 60 6.54 0.58 2.58
C ASP A 60 7.15 -0.03 3.85
N TRP A 61 6.50 -1.04 4.44
CA TRP A 61 7.05 -1.79 5.57
C TRP A 61 8.42 -2.42 5.26
N LEU A 62 8.59 -3.03 4.08
CA LEU A 62 9.84 -3.66 3.71
C LEU A 62 11.00 -2.65 3.66
N VAL A 63 10.75 -1.46 3.11
CA VAL A 63 11.76 -0.41 2.93
C VAL A 63 11.97 0.38 4.23
N THR A 64 10.91 0.94 4.81
CA THR A 64 10.97 1.85 5.96
C THR A 64 11.05 1.12 7.29
N GLY A 65 10.53 -0.11 7.37
CA GLY A 65 10.40 -0.86 8.61
C GLY A 65 9.25 -0.41 9.50
N LYS A 66 8.43 0.55 9.06
CA LYS A 66 7.24 0.99 9.80
C LYS A 66 6.10 -0.03 9.61
N PRO A 67 5.40 -0.44 10.69
CA PRO A 67 4.31 -1.39 10.57
C PRO A 67 3.17 -0.80 9.73
N VAL A 68 2.49 -1.66 8.98
CA VAL A 68 1.31 -1.28 8.22
C VAL A 68 0.24 -0.82 9.20
N GLY A 69 -0.13 0.46 9.15
CA GLY A 69 -1.10 1.07 10.07
C GLY A 69 -0.52 1.52 11.42
N GLY A 70 0.80 1.49 11.61
CA GLY A 70 1.42 2.20 12.74
C GLY A 70 1.20 3.69 12.59
N ASN A 71 0.89 4.37 13.71
CA ASN A 71 0.70 5.82 13.77
C ASN A 71 1.80 6.49 12.94
N ARG A 72 1.41 7.01 11.77
CA ARG A 72 2.23 7.99 11.07
C ARG A 72 2.20 9.17 12.02
N ASP A 73 3.23 9.33 12.85
CA ASP A 73 3.46 10.59 13.54
C ASP A 73 3.23 11.67 12.49
N GLU A 74 2.26 12.54 12.74
CA GLU A 74 1.65 13.43 11.77
C GLU A 74 2.66 14.47 11.26
N GLU A 75 3.58 14.07 10.40
CA GLU A 75 4.16 14.98 9.43
C GLU A 75 3.14 15.10 8.30
N SER A 76 2.14 15.93 8.59
CA SER A 76 1.17 16.44 7.63
C SER A 76 1.94 17.13 6.51
N TYR A 77 1.99 16.50 5.34
CA TYR A 77 2.23 17.23 4.10
C TYR A 77 0.99 18.10 3.89
N GLN A 78 1.06 19.36 4.35
CA GLN A 78 0.04 20.35 4.06
C GLN A 78 0.02 20.53 2.54
N LEU A 79 -1.05 20.06 1.90
CA LEU A 79 -1.33 20.38 0.53
C LEU A 79 -1.95 21.79 0.54
N ASP A 80 -1.18 22.81 0.18
CA ASP A 80 -1.67 24.19 0.04
C ASP A 80 -2.70 24.26 -1.10
N THR A 81 -3.97 23.98 -0.81
CA THR A 81 -5.08 24.24 -1.72
C THR A 81 -5.44 25.72 -1.63
N VAL A 82 -4.77 26.53 -2.47
CA VAL A 82 -5.13 27.93 -2.72
C VAL A 82 -6.60 27.99 -3.11
N THR A 83 -7.42 28.41 -2.15
CA THR A 83 -8.84 28.67 -2.32
C THR A 83 -8.97 30.08 -2.87
N LYS A 84 -9.32 30.22 -4.15
CA LYS A 84 -9.80 31.49 -4.70
C LYS A 84 -11.25 31.28 -5.17
N PRO A 85 -12.22 32.05 -4.65
CA PRO A 85 -13.62 31.87 -5.01
C PRO A 85 -13.86 32.52 -6.38
N ILE A 86 -14.46 31.77 -7.31
CA ILE A 86 -15.08 32.35 -8.51
C ILE A 86 -16.56 32.51 -8.20
N ASN A 87 -16.97 33.77 -8.01
CA ASN A 87 -18.36 34.17 -7.98
C ASN A 87 -18.95 34.09 -9.39
N THR A 88 -20.08 33.40 -9.48
CA THR A 88 -21.00 33.37 -10.61
C THR A 88 -21.76 34.69 -10.71
N THR A 89 -21.73 35.36 -11.86
CA THR A 89 -22.82 36.27 -12.29
C THR A 89 -22.89 36.28 -13.81
N SER A 90 -24.12 36.14 -14.30
CA SER A 90 -24.58 35.85 -15.65
C SER A 90 -24.37 36.97 -16.68
N SER A 91 -24.15 36.58 -17.95
CA SER A 91 -24.69 37.27 -19.13
C SER A 91 -24.70 36.31 -20.33
N GLU A 92 -25.74 36.45 -21.15
CA GLU A 92 -26.33 35.48 -22.08
C GLU A 92 -25.54 35.24 -23.39
N ASP A 93 -25.92 34.11 -24.02
CA ASP A 93 -25.83 33.73 -25.44
C ASP A 93 -24.45 33.56 -26.11
N ILE A 94 -24.14 32.33 -26.56
CA ILE A 94 -24.25 31.86 -27.96
C ILE A 94 -23.81 30.38 -28.02
N VAL A 95 -24.78 29.52 -28.36
CA VAL A 95 -24.72 28.30 -29.20
C VAL A 95 -23.36 27.62 -29.42
N GLY A 96 -23.29 26.32 -29.09
CA GLY A 96 -22.53 25.37 -29.92
C GLY A 96 -21.71 24.31 -29.20
N SER A 97 -22.30 23.12 -29.07
CA SER A 97 -21.66 21.80 -29.22
C SER A 97 -20.59 21.28 -28.24
N SER A 98 -20.97 20.16 -27.64
CA SER A 98 -20.19 18.92 -27.49
C SER A 98 -19.24 18.78 -26.29
N ALA A 99 -19.78 18.16 -25.23
CA ALA A 99 -19.28 16.96 -24.54
C ALA A 99 -19.66 17.04 -23.05
N LYS A 100 -20.78 16.42 -22.72
CA LYS A 100 -21.32 16.32 -21.36
C LYS A 100 -20.37 15.50 -20.48
N SER A 101 -19.50 16.17 -19.74
CA SER A 101 -18.84 15.60 -18.57
C SER A 101 -19.93 15.43 -17.49
N LYS A 102 -20.36 14.19 -17.25
CA LYS A 102 -21.21 13.88 -16.09
C LYS A 102 -20.38 14.04 -14.83
N ILE A 103 -20.60 15.17 -14.16
CA ILE A 103 -20.37 15.33 -12.72
C ILE A 103 -21.38 14.39 -12.05
N GLY A 104 -20.90 13.25 -11.53
CA GLY A 104 -21.71 12.31 -10.76
C GLY A 104 -21.66 12.68 -9.29
N GLU A 105 -22.83 12.87 -8.71
CA GLU A 105 -23.08 13.05 -7.28
C GLU A 105 -22.27 12.05 -6.44
N GLN A 106 -21.66 12.54 -5.36
CA GLN A 106 -21.10 11.68 -4.33
C GLN A 106 -22.25 10.92 -3.68
N GLU A 107 -22.53 9.71 -4.16
CA GLU A 107 -23.41 8.78 -3.45
C GLU A 107 -22.89 8.62 -2.01
N SER A 108 -23.77 8.84 -1.04
CA SER A 108 -23.50 8.59 0.36
C SER A 108 -23.10 7.12 0.53
N LYS A 109 -21.84 6.86 0.87
CA LYS A 109 -21.36 5.49 1.09
C LYS A 109 -22.14 4.87 2.26
N GLN A 110 -22.90 3.82 1.98
CA GLN A 110 -23.55 3.01 3.00
C GLN A 110 -22.68 1.82 3.39
N ILE A 111 -22.66 1.50 4.68
CA ILE A 111 -21.90 0.35 5.18
C ILE A 111 -22.70 -0.92 4.89
N GLU A 112 -22.24 -1.72 3.94
CA GLU A 112 -22.88 -2.99 3.58
C GLU A 112 -22.67 -4.08 4.63
N ARG A 113 -21.48 -4.12 5.25
CA ARG A 113 -21.11 -5.20 6.19
C ARG A 113 -19.95 -4.83 7.11
N ILE A 114 -20.01 -5.30 8.35
CA ILE A 114 -18.94 -5.23 9.34
C ILE A 114 -18.50 -6.66 9.71
N VAL A 115 -17.18 -6.91 9.71
CA VAL A 115 -16.59 -8.16 10.21
C VAL A 115 -15.59 -7.80 11.32
N VAL A 116 -15.79 -8.32 12.52
CA VAL A 116 -14.93 -8.10 13.69
C VAL A 116 -14.13 -9.36 13.96
N PHE A 117 -12.80 -9.26 14.02
CA PHE A 117 -11.90 -10.37 14.36
C PHE A 117 -11.43 -10.24 15.81
N TYR A 118 -11.46 -11.35 16.56
CA TYR A 118 -11.00 -11.42 17.93
C TYR A 118 -9.62 -12.08 18.01
N SER A 119 -8.88 -11.82 19.10
CA SER A 119 -7.52 -12.34 19.31
C SER A 119 -7.47 -13.86 19.53
N ASP A 120 -8.61 -14.48 19.83
CA ASP A 120 -8.76 -15.94 19.95
C ASP A 120 -8.99 -16.63 18.59
N GLY A 121 -8.97 -15.86 17.50
CA GLY A 121 -9.17 -16.35 16.13
C GLY A 121 -10.62 -16.49 15.71
N THR A 122 -11.58 -16.12 16.56
CA THR A 122 -13.00 -16.05 16.20
C THR A 122 -13.32 -14.76 15.44
N TYR A 123 -14.47 -14.73 14.76
CA TYR A 123 -14.98 -13.51 14.14
C TYR A 123 -16.51 -13.40 14.27
N THR A 124 -17.02 -12.17 14.27
CA THR A 124 -18.45 -11.87 14.14
C THR A 124 -18.71 -11.05 12.89
N GLU A 125 -19.82 -11.34 12.23
CA GLU A 125 -20.27 -10.65 11.02
C GLU A 125 -21.62 -9.99 11.30
N THR A 126 -21.74 -8.70 11.01
CA THR A 126 -23.00 -7.97 11.18
C THR A 126 -23.27 -7.05 10.00
N THR A 127 -24.53 -6.97 9.61
CA THR A 127 -25.04 -5.98 8.67
C THR A 127 -25.66 -4.86 9.50
N PRO A 128 -25.14 -3.62 9.44
CA PRO A 128 -25.78 -2.49 10.10
C PRO A 128 -27.20 -2.37 9.56
N LYS A 129 -28.20 -2.50 10.43
CA LYS A 129 -29.56 -2.07 10.12
C LYS A 129 -29.62 -0.57 10.39
N ASP A 130 -30.28 0.17 9.49
CA ASP A 130 -30.55 1.61 9.62
C ASP A 130 -31.12 1.99 11.01
#